data_AF-A0A9D7RCN3-F1
#
_entry.id   AF-A0A9D7RCN3-F1
#
_cell.length_a   1.000
_cell.length_b   1.000
_cell.length_c   1.000
_cell.angle_alpha   90.00
_cell.angle_beta   90.00
_cell.angle_gamma   90.00
#
_symmetry.space_group_name_H-M   'P 1'
#
loop_
_entity.id
_entity.type
_entity.pdbx_description
1 polymer ?
#
loop_
_entity_poly.entity_id
_entity_poly.type
_entity_poly.pdbx_seq_one_letter_code
_entity_poly.pdbx_strand_id
1 'polypeptide(L)'
;MSVKSWIIKYKLYHIPFWFTYHIIWWTINIGSISTVFDHIFHSAYSTKFLFYVIFQAIGAYLNLYFFIPRFLYRGQYLLYLGLVLGTIALTGIGVTSGYYVSAYLSDLSFEQLYNRSPQDYWEIYCVNALSSTAASMTLAMSIKLAKNWIQADQKQRMLEKEKLKLN
;
A
#
# COMPACT_ATOMS: atom_id res chain seq x y z
N MET A 1 -14.40 28.24 0.59
CA MET A 1 -14.41 26.75 0.60
C MET A 1 -13.67 26.28 1.85
N SER A 2 -14.29 25.50 2.73
CA SER A 2 -13.66 25.05 3.99
C SER A 2 -12.54 24.04 3.73
N VAL A 3 -11.42 24.14 4.45
CA VAL A 3 -10.27 23.21 4.36
C VAL A 3 -10.70 21.74 4.48
N LYS A 4 -11.71 21.44 5.30
CA LYS A 4 -12.29 20.10 5.43
C LYS A 4 -12.88 19.57 4.11
N SER A 5 -13.58 20.43 3.35
CA SER A 5 -14.19 20.02 2.08
C SER A 5 -13.13 19.71 1.01
N TRP A 6 -12.00 20.41 1.07
CA TRP A 6 -10.88 20.20 0.14
C TRP A 6 -10.14 18.88 0.44
N ILE A 7 -9.80 18.62 1.70
CA ILE A 7 -9.14 17.37 2.15
C ILE A 7 -9.99 16.13 1.79
N ILE A 8 -11.31 16.23 1.99
CA ILE A 8 -12.24 15.13 1.66
C ILE A 8 -12.39 14.98 0.15
N LYS A 9 -12.51 16.09 -0.61
CA LYS A 9 -12.66 16.07 -2.08
C LYS A 9 -11.46 15.42 -2.78
N TYR A 10 -10.23 15.77 -2.38
CA TYR A 10 -9.01 15.22 -2.97
C TYR A 10 -8.52 13.94 -2.29
N LYS A 11 -9.29 13.40 -1.33
CA LYS A 11 -8.96 12.16 -0.61
C LYS A 11 -7.58 12.18 0.05
N LEU A 12 -7.10 13.36 0.47
CA LEU A 12 -5.75 13.55 1.02
C LEU A 12 -5.53 12.80 2.33
N TYR A 13 -6.60 12.39 3.01
CA TYR A 13 -6.54 11.55 4.21
C TYR A 13 -5.87 10.18 3.98
N HIS A 14 -5.69 9.73 2.73
CA HIS A 14 -4.92 8.52 2.49
C HIS A 14 -3.41 8.72 2.56
N ILE A 15 -2.90 9.95 2.38
CA ILE A 15 -1.47 10.24 2.49
C ILE A 15 -0.97 9.94 3.92
N PRO A 16 -1.57 10.50 5.01
CA PRO A 16 -1.14 10.17 6.35
C PRO A 16 -1.37 8.69 6.68
N PHE A 17 -2.41 8.04 6.12
CA PHE A 17 -2.59 6.60 6.27
C PHE A 17 -1.39 5.81 5.72
N TRP A 18 -0.96 6.10 4.49
CA TRP A 18 0.15 5.39 3.85
C TRP A 18 1.48 5.66 4.56
N PHE A 19 1.72 6.91 4.96
CA PHE A 19 2.91 7.25 5.75
C PHE A 19 2.94 6.51 7.08
N THR A 20 1.85 6.54 7.85
CA THR A 20 1.77 5.82 9.13
C THR A 20 1.94 4.32 8.95
N TYR A 21 1.30 3.73 7.94
CA TYR A 21 1.47 2.31 7.62
C TYR A 21 2.94 1.95 7.35
N HIS A 22 3.63 2.75 6.53
CA HIS A 22 5.04 2.49 6.20
C HIS A 22 5.98 2.73 7.39
N ILE A 23 5.71 3.74 8.22
CA ILE A 23 6.46 3.97 9.47
C ILE A 23 6.31 2.76 10.40
N ILE A 24 5.10 2.24 10.58
CA ILE A 24 4.85 1.04 11.39
C ILE A 24 5.58 -0.16 10.78
N TRP A 25 5.44 -0.38 9.47
CA TRP A 25 6.09 -1.50 8.78
C TRP A 25 7.62 -1.47 8.95
N TRP A 26 8.25 -0.31 8.74
CA TRP A 26 9.68 -0.15 8.92
C TRP A 26 10.10 -0.28 10.39
N THR A 27 9.30 0.22 11.32
CA THR A 27 9.57 0.07 12.76
C THR A 27 9.59 -1.40 13.16
N ILE A 28 8.68 -2.22 12.63
CA ILE A 28 8.65 -3.67 12.88
C ILE A 28 9.90 -4.35 12.30
N ASN A 29 10.37 -3.93 11.12
CA ASN A 29 11.53 -4.55 10.45
C ASN A 29 12.88 -4.09 11.04
N ILE A 30 12.98 -2.83 11.48
CA ILE A 30 14.23 -2.23 12.01
C ILE A 30 14.32 -2.39 13.53
N GLY A 31 13.19 -2.44 14.23
CA GLY A 31 13.12 -2.57 15.69
C GLY A 31 13.22 -1.25 16.48
N SER A 32 13.36 -0.10 15.80
CA SER A 32 13.48 1.22 16.45
C SER A 32 12.76 2.30 15.65
N ILE A 33 11.82 3.01 16.30
CA ILE A 33 11.11 4.12 15.67
C ILE A 33 12.01 5.34 15.44
N SER A 34 12.98 5.60 16.34
CA SER A 34 13.91 6.72 16.19
C SER A 34 14.75 6.57 14.92
N THR A 35 15.27 5.36 14.69
CA THR A 35 16.07 5.03 13.51
C THR A 35 15.26 5.14 12.22
N VAL A 36 13.96 4.82 12.26
CA VAL A 36 13.06 5.01 11.11
C VAL A 36 12.92 6.48 10.76
N PHE A 37 12.72 7.36 11.75
CA PHE A 37 12.65 8.79 11.50
C PHE A 37 13.97 9.31 10.93
N ASP A 38 15.10 8.92 11.50
CA ASP A 38 16.42 9.31 10.97
C ASP A 38 16.58 8.87 9.51
N HIS A 39 16.21 7.64 9.17
CA HIS A 39 16.25 7.15 7.78
C HIS A 39 15.28 7.91 6.85
N ILE A 40 14.10 8.32 7.32
CA ILE A 40 13.14 9.07 6.50
C ILE A 40 13.67 10.47 6.18
N PHE A 41 14.39 11.10 7.11
CA PHE A 41 14.92 12.46 6.95
C PHE A 41 16.29 12.51 6.26
N HIS A 42 17.05 11.41 6.22
CA HIS A 42 18.29 11.31 5.44
C HIS A 42 18.01 11.02 3.95
N SER A 43 18.65 11.76 3.04
CA SER A 43 18.27 11.82 1.62
C SER A 43 18.28 10.47 0.89
N ALA A 44 19.28 9.62 1.17
CA ALA A 44 19.44 8.33 0.50
C ALA A 44 18.26 7.39 0.81
N TYR A 45 17.95 7.17 2.09
CA TYR A 45 16.86 6.28 2.52
C TYR A 45 15.47 6.86 2.27
N SER A 46 15.33 8.19 2.28
CA SER A 46 14.08 8.89 1.96
C SER A 46 13.60 8.55 0.53
N THR A 47 14.53 8.49 -0.42
CA THR A 47 14.21 8.11 -1.82
C THR A 47 13.61 6.71 -1.88
N LYS A 48 14.26 5.72 -1.25
CA LYS A 48 13.75 4.36 -1.16
C LYS A 48 12.35 4.34 -0.51
N PHE A 49 12.18 5.06 0.59
CA PHE A 49 10.90 5.14 1.30
C PHE A 49 9.77 5.68 0.41
N LEU A 50 10.03 6.73 -0.38
CA LEU A 50 9.04 7.28 -1.31
C LEU A 50 8.62 6.28 -2.38
N PHE A 51 9.55 5.47 -2.89
CA PHE A 51 9.22 4.40 -3.85
C PHE A 51 8.28 3.38 -3.24
N TYR A 52 8.52 2.95 -2.00
CA TYR A 52 7.59 2.09 -1.26
C TYR A 52 6.19 2.71 -1.19
N VAL A 53 6.09 3.95 -0.73
CA VAL A 53 4.80 4.64 -0.55
C VAL A 53 4.07 4.80 -1.87
N ILE A 54 4.74 5.30 -2.92
CA ILE A 54 4.11 5.63 -4.20
C ILE A 54 3.66 4.37 -4.93
N PHE A 55 4.55 3.40 -5.14
CA PHE A 55 4.22 2.21 -5.92
C PHE A 55 3.18 1.35 -5.21
N GLN A 56 3.29 1.15 -3.89
CA GLN A 56 2.29 0.39 -3.16
C GLN A 56 0.93 1.09 -3.10
N ALA A 57 0.90 2.42 -2.95
CA ALA A 57 -0.35 3.18 -3.02
C ALA A 57 -1.01 3.05 -4.39
N ILE A 58 -0.23 3.13 -5.48
CA ILE A 58 -0.74 2.91 -6.85
C ILE A 58 -1.31 1.51 -7.01
N GLY A 59 -0.55 0.47 -6.62
CA GLY A 59 -1.00 -0.93 -6.71
C GLY A 59 -2.27 -1.19 -5.89
N ALA A 60 -2.32 -0.66 -4.67
CA ALA A 60 -3.51 -0.74 -3.82
C ALA A 60 -4.71 -0.01 -4.43
N TYR A 61 -4.55 1.21 -4.95
CA TYR A 61 -5.65 1.95 -5.57
C TYR A 61 -6.14 1.32 -6.85
N LEU A 62 -5.25 0.79 -7.68
CA LEU A 62 -5.63 0.03 -8.87
C LEU A 62 -6.52 -1.16 -8.46
N ASN A 63 -6.12 -1.89 -7.42
CA ASN A 63 -6.94 -2.97 -6.89
C ASN A 63 -8.30 -2.49 -6.35
N LEU A 64 -8.28 -1.49 -5.46
CA LEU A 64 -9.47 -1.02 -4.73
C LEU A 64 -10.52 -0.36 -5.62
N TYR A 65 -10.09 0.42 -6.61
CA TYR A 65 -10.97 1.27 -7.42
C TYR A 65 -11.22 0.72 -8.81
N PHE A 66 -10.33 -0.13 -9.35
CA PHE A 66 -10.48 -0.69 -10.68
C PHE A 66 -10.78 -2.19 -10.64
N PHE A 67 -9.95 -3.01 -9.97
CA PHE A 67 -10.11 -4.46 -10.04
C PHE A 67 -11.32 -4.98 -9.29
N ILE A 68 -11.52 -4.53 -8.04
CA ILE A 68 -12.66 -4.97 -7.22
C ILE A 68 -14.00 -4.67 -7.93
N PRO A 69 -14.29 -3.42 -8.34
CA PRO A 69 -15.59 -3.12 -8.95
C PRO A 69 -15.79 -3.80 -10.31
N ARG A 70 -14.71 -3.99 -11.09
CA ARG A 70 -14.80 -4.49 -12.47
C ARG A 70 -14.82 -6.01 -12.56
N PHE A 71 -14.05 -6.70 -11.72
CA PHE A 71 -13.85 -8.16 -11.83
C PHE A 71 -14.42 -8.90 -10.62
N LEU A 72 -14.13 -8.47 -9.39
CA LEU A 72 -14.59 -9.17 -8.18
C LEU A 72 -16.12 -9.14 -8.07
N TYR A 73 -16.75 -7.99 -8.27
CA TYR A 73 -18.21 -7.86 -8.19
C TYR A 73 -18.97 -8.54 -9.34
N ARG A 74 -18.28 -8.82 -10.46
CA ARG A 74 -18.85 -9.55 -11.60
C ARG A 74 -18.64 -11.06 -11.50
N GLY A 75 -18.08 -11.56 -10.39
CA GLY A 75 -17.78 -12.98 -10.19
C GLY A 75 -16.59 -13.52 -11.01
N GLN A 76 -15.77 -12.64 -11.60
CA GLN A 76 -14.62 -13.04 -12.42
C GLN A 76 -13.38 -13.30 -11.54
N TYR A 77 -13.47 -14.29 -10.64
CA TYR A 77 -12.49 -14.50 -9.56
C TYR A 77 -11.08 -14.87 -10.03
N LEU A 78 -10.95 -15.79 -11.00
CA LEU A 78 -9.63 -16.20 -11.50
C LEU A 78 -8.89 -15.05 -12.19
N LEU A 79 -9.59 -14.28 -13.02
CA LEU A 79 -9.03 -13.09 -13.68
C LEU A 79 -8.65 -12.03 -12.66
N TYR A 80 -9.51 -11.77 -11.67
CA TYR A 80 -9.22 -10.84 -10.57
C TYR A 80 -7.95 -11.26 -9.82
N LEU A 81 -7.84 -12.54 -9.44
CA LEU A 81 -6.68 -13.05 -8.72
C LEU A 81 -5.40 -12.91 -9.54
N GLY A 82 -5.43 -13.27 -10.83
CA GLY A 82 -4.29 -13.09 -11.73
C GLY A 82 -3.85 -11.63 -11.84
N LEU A 83 -4.79 -10.70 -11.96
CA LEU A 83 -4.49 -9.25 -12.01
C LEU A 83 -3.90 -8.72 -10.70
N VAL A 84 -4.41 -9.18 -9.55
CA VAL A 84 -3.88 -8.80 -8.23
C VAL A 84 -2.45 -9.33 -8.05
N LEU A 85 -2.21 -10.61 -8.33
CA LEU A 85 -0.88 -11.21 -8.22
C LEU A 85 0.12 -10.56 -9.18
N GLY A 86 -0.28 -10.29 -10.43
CA GLY A 86 0.54 -9.55 -11.39
C GLY A 86 0.85 -8.14 -10.91
N THR A 87 -0.12 -7.45 -10.29
CA THR A 87 0.09 -6.10 -9.74
C THR A 87 1.02 -6.11 -8.55
N ILE A 88 0.93 -7.11 -7.66
CA ILE A 88 1.87 -7.29 -6.54
C ILE A 88 3.30 -7.46 -7.08
N ALA A 89 3.48 -8.31 -8.10
CA ALA A 89 4.79 -8.55 -8.71
C ALA A 89 5.35 -7.27 -9.37
N LEU A 90 4.57 -6.60 -10.21
CA LEU A 90 4.99 -5.36 -10.88
C LEU A 90 5.30 -4.22 -9.90
N THR A 91 4.48 -4.09 -8.86
CA THR A 91 4.70 -3.12 -7.79
C THR A 91 5.99 -3.43 -7.03
N GLY A 92 6.26 -4.71 -6.74
CA GLY A 92 7.52 -5.14 -6.15
C GLY A 92 8.73 -4.75 -6.99
N ILE A 93 8.66 -4.90 -8.32
CA ILE A 93 9.75 -4.49 -9.24
C ILE A 93 9.97 -2.97 -9.16
N GLY A 94 8.89 -2.20 -9.19
CA GLY A 94 8.94 -0.74 -9.03
C GLY A 94 9.57 -0.34 -7.70
N VAL A 95 9.19 -0.98 -6.60
CA VAL A 95 9.78 -0.74 -5.28
C VAL A 95 11.27 -1.11 -5.24
N THR A 96 11.66 -2.27 -5.79
CA THR A 96 13.06 -2.70 -5.85
C THR A 96 13.91 -1.72 -6.65
N SER A 97 13.38 -1.15 -7.74
CA SER A 97 14.11 -0.11 -8.50
C SER A 97 14.48 1.11 -7.64
N GLY A 98 13.66 1.41 -6.63
CA GLY A 98 13.92 2.47 -5.65
C GLY A 98 15.21 2.28 -4.84
N TYR A 99 15.66 1.04 -4.64
CA TYR A 99 16.95 0.77 -4.00
C TYR A 99 18.12 1.25 -4.87
N TYR A 100 18.07 0.96 -6.16
CA TYR A 100 19.10 1.36 -7.12
C TYR A 100 19.06 2.86 -7.40
N VAL A 101 17.87 3.46 -7.52
CA VAL A 101 17.72 4.91 -7.67
C VAL A 101 18.24 5.65 -6.44
N SER A 102 17.94 5.14 -5.24
CA SER A 102 18.46 5.68 -3.98
C SER A 102 19.99 5.63 -3.92
N ALA A 103 20.61 4.51 -4.33
CA ALA A 103 22.06 4.40 -4.38
C ALA A 103 22.68 5.32 -5.44
N TYR A 104 22.04 5.48 -6.61
CA TYR A 104 22.51 6.39 -7.66
C TYR A 104 22.44 7.88 -7.26
N LEU A 105 21.42 8.27 -6.49
CA LEU A 105 21.25 9.64 -5.98
C LEU A 105 22.07 9.91 -4.72
N SER A 106 22.71 8.88 -4.16
CA SER A 106 23.55 8.94 -2.98
C SER A 106 25.02 8.95 -3.40
N ASP A 107 25.87 9.64 -2.66
CA ASP A 107 27.32 9.57 -2.85
C ASP A 107 27.93 8.23 -2.35
N LEU A 108 27.09 7.35 -1.81
CA LEU A 108 27.46 6.04 -1.27
C LEU A 108 27.12 4.92 -2.24
N SER A 109 28.00 3.92 -2.33
CA SER A 109 27.74 2.70 -3.08
C SER A 109 26.57 1.90 -2.48
N PHE A 110 25.93 1.08 -3.31
CA PHE A 110 24.82 0.22 -2.89
C PHE A 110 25.20 -0.70 -1.71
N GLU A 111 26.43 -1.22 -1.71
CA GLU A 111 26.96 -2.06 -0.64
C GLU A 111 27.12 -1.28 0.66
N GLN A 112 27.60 -0.04 0.61
CA GLN A 112 27.71 0.83 1.78
C GLN A 112 26.33 1.20 2.37
N LEU A 113 25.31 1.35 1.53
CA LEU A 113 23.95 1.68 1.98
C LEU A 113 23.19 0.48 2.52
N TYR A 114 23.23 -0.65 1.83
CA TYR A 114 22.34 -1.77 2.13
C TYR A 114 23.04 -2.97 2.73
N ASN A 115 24.37 -2.90 2.88
CA ASN A 115 25.21 -4.01 3.34
C ASN A 115 24.94 -5.31 2.56
N ARG A 116 24.68 -5.17 1.25
CA ARG A 116 24.27 -6.22 0.32
C ARG A 116 24.84 -5.94 -1.06
N SER A 117 25.06 -6.99 -1.85
CA SER A 117 25.51 -6.84 -3.23
C SER A 117 24.39 -6.30 -4.12
N PRO A 118 24.69 -5.43 -5.10
CA PRO A 118 23.74 -5.07 -6.16
C PRO A 118 23.17 -6.28 -6.91
N GLN A 119 23.89 -7.41 -6.89
CA GLN A 119 23.53 -8.67 -7.55
C GLN A 119 22.45 -9.45 -6.78
N ASP A 120 22.20 -9.11 -5.50
CA ASP A 120 21.19 -9.74 -4.64
C ASP A 120 19.76 -9.25 -4.94
N TYR A 121 19.51 -8.81 -6.19
CA TYR A 121 18.23 -8.27 -6.65
C TYR A 121 17.06 -9.18 -6.27
N TRP A 122 17.21 -10.49 -6.50
CA TRP A 122 16.14 -11.45 -6.28
C TRP A 122 15.78 -11.59 -4.80
N GLU A 123 16.78 -11.56 -3.92
CA GLU A 123 16.56 -11.61 -2.48
C GLU A 123 15.89 -10.33 -1.98
N ILE A 124 16.38 -9.16 -2.43
CA ILE A 124 15.79 -7.86 -2.08
C ILE A 124 14.34 -7.78 -2.56
N TYR A 125 14.08 -8.24 -3.78
CA TYR A 125 12.75 -8.28 -4.34
C TYR A 125 11.83 -9.21 -3.55
N CYS A 126 12.19 -10.49 -3.33
CA CYS A 126 11.32 -11.44 -2.67
C CYS A 126 11.12 -11.15 -1.17
N VAL A 127 12.20 -10.87 -0.45
CA VAL A 127 12.18 -10.73 1.02
C VAL A 127 11.66 -9.37 1.44
N ASN A 128 12.00 -8.29 0.73
CA ASN A 128 11.65 -6.94 1.16
C ASN A 128 10.48 -6.35 0.35
N ALA A 129 10.63 -6.26 -0.97
CA ALA A 129 9.68 -5.50 -1.79
C ALA A 129 8.35 -6.26 -1.96
N LEU A 130 8.42 -7.54 -2.30
CA LEU A 130 7.25 -8.38 -2.59
C LEU A 130 6.43 -8.67 -1.33
N SER A 131 7.09 -9.05 -0.23
CA SER A 131 6.44 -9.31 1.06
C SER A 131 5.71 -8.08 1.59
N SER A 132 6.36 -6.91 1.56
CA SER A 132 5.79 -5.63 1.97
C SER A 132 4.62 -5.23 1.07
N THR A 133 4.77 -5.40 -0.25
CA THR A 133 3.70 -5.10 -1.21
C THR A 133 2.49 -6.01 -0.99
N ALA A 134 2.70 -7.30 -0.77
CA ALA A 134 1.63 -8.24 -0.48
C ALA A 134 0.89 -7.88 0.82
N ALA A 135 1.63 -7.55 1.89
CA ALA A 135 1.05 -7.13 3.16
C ALA A 135 0.22 -5.84 3.02
N SER A 136 0.77 -4.85 2.31
CA SER A 136 0.16 -3.55 2.03
C SER A 136 -1.13 -3.68 1.22
N MET A 137 -1.08 -4.41 0.10
CA MET A 137 -2.25 -4.66 -0.74
C MET A 137 -3.32 -5.45 0.00
N THR A 138 -2.93 -6.45 0.80
CA THR A 138 -3.86 -7.24 1.62
C THR A 138 -4.54 -6.38 2.66
N LEU A 139 -3.79 -5.56 3.40
CA LEU A 139 -4.36 -4.65 4.40
C LEU A 139 -5.38 -3.68 3.77
N ALA A 140 -4.99 -3.03 2.67
CA ALA A 140 -5.86 -2.10 1.97
C ALA A 140 -7.16 -2.79 1.49
N MET A 141 -7.04 -4.00 0.95
CA MET A 141 -8.17 -4.81 0.49
C MET A 141 -9.09 -5.22 1.65
N SER A 142 -8.53 -5.70 2.76
CA SER A 142 -9.28 -6.10 3.96
C SER A 142 -10.07 -4.93 4.55
N ILE A 143 -9.47 -3.75 4.66
CA ILE A 143 -10.15 -2.53 5.13
C ILE A 143 -11.34 -2.19 4.21
N LYS A 144 -11.15 -2.28 2.89
CA LYS A 144 -12.21 -1.96 1.92
C LYS A 144 -13.36 -2.96 2.00
N LEU A 145 -13.06 -4.26 2.05
CA LEU A 145 -14.06 -5.31 2.13
C LEU A 145 -14.84 -5.23 3.45
N ALA A 146 -14.16 -5.04 4.57
CA ALA A 146 -14.80 -4.85 5.88
C ALA A 146 -15.73 -3.63 5.87
N LYS A 147 -15.29 -2.49 5.31
CA LYS A 147 -16.12 -1.30 5.18
C LYS A 147 -17.38 -1.56 4.34
N ASN A 148 -17.22 -2.23 3.19
CA ASN A 148 -18.36 -2.52 2.31
C ASN A 148 -19.35 -3.48 2.99
N TRP A 149 -18.85 -4.47 3.75
CA TRP A 149 -19.68 -5.40 4.50
C TRP A 149 -20.50 -4.70 5.59
N ILE A 150 -19.87 -3.84 6.40
CA ILE A 150 -20.56 -3.04 7.44
C ILE A 150 -21.66 -2.17 6.80
N GLN A 151 -21.36 -1.52 5.67
CA GLN A 151 -22.34 -0.68 4.97
C GLN A 151 -23.53 -1.49 4.42
N ALA A 152 -23.29 -2.70 3.93
CA ALA A 152 -24.34 -3.60 3.46
C ALA A 152 -25.24 -4.08 4.60
N ASP A 153 -24.64 -4.51 5.73
CA ASP A 153 -25.37 -4.94 6.94
C ASP A 153 -26.24 -3.81 7.50
N GLN A 154 -25.69 -2.59 7.62
CA GLN A 154 -26.46 -1.43 8.07
C GLN A 154 -27.65 -1.13 7.17
N LYS A 155 -27.46 -1.19 5.85
CA LYS A 155 -28.55 -0.98 4.88
C LYS A 155 -29.62 -2.06 5.00
N GLN A 156 -29.22 -3.32 5.15
CA GLN A 156 -30.15 -4.42 5.33
C GLN A 156 -31.00 -4.23 6.60
N ARG A 157 -30.38 -3.91 7.73
CA ARG A 157 -31.09 -3.65 9.01
C ARG A 157 -32.06 -2.47 8.93
N MET A 158 -31.73 -1.42 8.17
CA MET A 158 -32.65 -0.30 7.96
C MET A 158 -33.88 -0.74 7.17
N LEU A 159 -33.69 -1.50 6.09
CA LEU A 159 -34.79 -2.03 5.28
C LEU A 159 -35.67 -3.01 6.05
N GLU A 160 -35.09 -3.84 6.93
CA GLU A 160 -35.83 -4.72 7.82
C GLU A 160 -36.70 -3.94 8.81
N LYS A 161 -36.15 -2.88 9.42
CA LYS A 161 -36.92 -2.00 10.33
C LYS A 161 -38.04 -1.24 9.61
N GLU A 162 -37.83 -0.81 8.37
CA GLU A 162 -38.88 -0.16 7.56
C GLU A 162 -40.02 -1.13 7.26
N LYS A 163 -39.72 -2.37 6.86
CA LYS A 163 -40.73 -3.42 6.63
C LYS A 163 -41.54 -3.73 7.89
N LEU A 164 -40.90 -3.76 9.06
CA LEU A 164 -41.56 -4.00 10.34
C LEU A 164 -42.46 -2.84 10.83
N LYS A 165 -42.25 -1.61 10.34
CA LYS A 165 -43.09 -0.45 10.67
C LYS A 165 -44.31 -0.30 9.75
N LEU A 166 -44.28 -0.99 8.61
CA LEU A 166 -45.34 -0.96 7.58
C LEU A 166 -46.35 -2.11 7.73
N ASN A 167 -46.05 -3.09 8.60
CA ASN A 167 -46.96 -4.14 9.06
C ASN A 167 -47.49 -3.78 10.46
#